data_AF-A0A2Y9C9S0-F1
#
_entry.id   AF-A0A2Y9C9S0-F1
#
_cell.length_a   1.000
_cell.length_b   1.000
_cell.length_c   1.000
_cell.angle_alpha   90.00
_cell.angle_beta   90.00
_cell.angle_gamma   90.00
#
_symmetry.space_group_name_H-M   'P 1'
#
loop_
_entity.id
_entity.type
_entity.pdbx_description
1 polymer ?
#
loop_
_entity_poly.entity_id
_entity_poly.type
_entity_poly.pdbx_seq_one_letter_code
_entity_poly.pdbx_strand_id
1 'polypeptide(L)'
;MLDEDSIVEIPAKEIVPRDEHAAEDIENCLKMEKPQTGYVERCYYHKFADKEGCASIYQPKTGRKVTIRFDAEKLDGFVEWKMMGVRDYVLGLEC
;
A
#
# COMPACT_ATOMS: atom_id res chain seq x y z
N MET A 1 13.25 3.28 -7.08
CA MET A 1 12.27 3.10 -8.17
C MET A 1 11.36 1.99 -7.73
N LEU A 2 10.05 2.17 -7.86
CA LEU A 2 9.06 1.15 -7.54
C LEU A 2 9.11 0.06 -8.63
N ASP A 3 9.00 -1.21 -8.24
CA ASP A 3 8.84 -2.37 -9.12
C ASP A 3 8.26 -3.57 -8.35
N GLU A 4 8.06 -4.71 -9.02
CA GLU A 4 7.44 -5.91 -8.46
C GLU A 4 8.21 -6.55 -7.29
N ASP A 5 9.50 -6.22 -7.13
CA ASP A 5 10.34 -6.70 -6.03
C ASP A 5 10.35 -5.73 -4.83
N SER A 6 9.62 -4.62 -4.93
CA SER A 6 9.46 -3.69 -3.82
C SER A 6 8.60 -4.32 -2.73
N ILE A 7 9.07 -4.21 -1.48
CA ILE A 7 8.44 -4.81 -0.30
C ILE A 7 7.70 -3.70 0.43
N VAL A 8 6.38 -3.83 0.55
CA VAL A 8 5.53 -2.91 1.32
C VAL A 8 5.23 -3.55 2.67
N GLU A 9 5.41 -2.79 3.74
CA GLU A 9 5.13 -3.22 5.11
C GLU A 9 4.19 -2.19 5.75
N ILE A 10 3.00 -2.63 6.12
CA ILE A 10 2.02 -1.86 6.89
C ILE A 10 1.54 -2.77 8.03
N PRO A 11 1.97 -2.56 9.28
CA PRO A 11 1.54 -3.35 10.45
C PRO A 11 0.11 -2.96 10.88
N ALA A 12 -0.85 -3.07 9.96
CA ALA A 12 -2.25 -2.81 10.22
C ALA A 12 -2.85 -3.91 11.11
N LYS A 13 -3.75 -3.52 12.00
CA LYS A 13 -4.61 -4.42 12.77
C LYS A 13 -5.72 -4.99 11.92
N GLU A 14 -6.25 -4.17 11.00
CA GLU A 14 -7.36 -4.49 10.12
C GLU A 14 -7.12 -3.84 8.77
N ILE A 15 -7.42 -4.57 7.69
CA ILE A 15 -7.37 -4.09 6.32
C ILE A 15 -8.78 -4.23 5.74
N VAL A 16 -9.33 -3.12 5.24
CA VAL A 16 -10.67 -3.09 4.64
C VAL A 16 -10.53 -2.66 3.18
N PRO A 17 -10.99 -3.47 2.20
CA PRO A 17 -10.95 -3.08 0.80
C PRO A 17 -11.97 -1.96 0.54
N ARG A 18 -11.66 -1.05 -0.40
CA ARG A 18 -12.57 0.04 -0.75
C ARG A 18 -13.86 -0.43 -1.42
N ASP A 19 -13.75 -1.42 -2.29
CA ASP A 19 -14.83 -1.93 -3.14
C ASP A 19 -14.66 -3.43 -3.41
N GLU A 20 -15.61 -4.03 -4.14
CA GLU A 20 -15.60 -5.47 -4.50
C GLU A 20 -14.35 -5.85 -5.28
N HIS A 21 -13.89 -4.99 -6.20
CA HIS A 21 -12.68 -5.23 -7.01
C HIS A 21 -11.40 -5.26 -6.16
N ALA A 22 -11.30 -4.41 -5.14
CA ALA A 22 -10.21 -4.47 -4.17
C ALA A 22 -10.33 -5.71 -3.26
N ALA A 23 -11.56 -6.10 -2.90
CA ALA A 23 -11.82 -7.27 -2.05
C ALA A 23 -11.40 -8.59 -2.69
N GLU A 24 -11.54 -8.72 -4.01
CA GLU A 24 -11.11 -9.90 -4.79
C GLU A 24 -9.64 -10.26 -4.61
N ASP A 25 -8.78 -9.29 -4.23
CA ASP A 25 -7.33 -9.48 -4.14
C ASP A 25 -6.73 -8.97 -2.81
N ILE A 26 -7.54 -8.94 -1.75
CA ILE A 26 -7.12 -8.42 -0.45
C ILE A 26 -5.90 -9.14 0.14
N GLU A 27 -5.75 -10.45 -0.12
CA GLU A 27 -4.60 -11.24 0.35
C GLU A 27 -3.27 -10.77 -0.26
N ASN A 28 -3.31 -10.10 -1.43
CA ASN A 28 -2.14 -9.56 -2.11
C ASN A 28 -2.06 -8.03 -2.03
N CYS A 29 -2.81 -7.37 -1.14
CA CYS A 29 -2.79 -5.91 -1.01
C CYS A 29 -1.35 -5.36 -0.91
N LEU A 30 -0.52 -5.87 0.00
CA LEU A 30 0.86 -5.37 0.17
C LEU A 30 1.88 -5.88 -0.89
N LYS A 31 1.47 -6.75 -1.82
CA LYS A 31 2.36 -7.34 -2.82
C LYS A 31 2.41 -6.46 -4.07
N MET A 32 3.60 -6.05 -4.48
CA MET A 32 3.78 -5.35 -5.76
C MET A 32 3.74 -6.34 -6.92
N GLU A 33 3.14 -5.90 -8.03
CA GLU A 33 2.92 -6.71 -9.22
C GLU A 33 3.71 -6.15 -10.39
N LYS A 34 3.93 -6.95 -11.43
CA LYS A 34 4.47 -6.40 -12.70
C LYS A 34 3.44 -5.43 -13.31
N PRO A 35 3.87 -4.42 -14.09
CA PRO A 35 2.94 -3.55 -14.80
C PRO A 35 1.94 -4.34 -15.67
N GLN A 36 0.65 -4.05 -15.51
CA GLN A 36 -0.45 -4.75 -16.19
C GLN A 36 -1.21 -3.81 -17.14
N THR A 37 -1.62 -4.32 -18.30
CA THR A 37 -2.44 -3.54 -19.22
C THR A 37 -3.88 -3.55 -18.74
N GLY A 38 -4.52 -2.37 -18.66
CA GLY A 38 -5.91 -2.26 -18.20
C GLY A 38 -6.08 -2.47 -16.69
N TYR A 39 -5.03 -2.25 -15.88
CA TYR A 39 -5.13 -2.31 -14.43
C TYR A 39 -6.16 -1.30 -13.93
N VAL A 40 -7.11 -1.78 -13.12
CA VAL A 40 -8.03 -0.92 -12.37
C VAL A 40 -7.46 -0.80 -10.96
N GLU A 41 -7.28 0.44 -10.50
CA GLU A 41 -6.73 0.74 -9.17
C GLU A 41 -7.42 -0.07 -8.06
N ARG A 42 -6.65 -0.40 -7.03
CA ARG A 42 -7.16 -1.03 -5.81
C ARG A 42 -6.78 -0.18 -4.61
N CYS A 43 -7.72 0.01 -3.69
CA CYS A 43 -7.51 0.81 -2.50
C CYS A 43 -7.84 0.01 -1.25
N TYR A 44 -7.00 0.14 -0.25
CA TYR A 44 -7.14 -0.55 1.03
C TYR A 44 -7.02 0.45 2.18
N TYR A 45 -7.98 0.40 3.09
CA TYR A 45 -7.98 1.16 4.33
C TYR A 45 -7.31 0.32 5.41
N HIS A 46 -6.23 0.86 5.97
CA HIS A 46 -5.44 0.24 7.02
C HIS A 46 -5.77 0.92 8.36
N LYS A 47 -6.21 0.13 9.33
CA LYS A 47 -6.44 0.60 10.72
C LYS A 47 -5.33 0.08 11.62
N PHE A 48 -4.81 0.94 12.49
CA PHE A 48 -3.73 0.59 13.43
C PHE A 48 -4.30 0.32 14.82
N ALA A 49 -3.64 -0.58 15.56
CA ALA A 49 -4.00 -0.86 16.94
C ALA A 49 -3.50 0.21 17.91
N ASP A 50 -2.34 0.79 17.58
CA ASP A 50 -1.57 1.68 18.43
C ASP A 50 -1.54 3.10 17.86
N LYS A 51 -1.22 4.05 18.72
CA LYS A 51 -1.02 5.45 18.36
C LYS A 51 0.08 5.65 17.31
N GLU A 52 1.13 4.85 17.37
CA GLU A 52 2.27 4.97 16.46
C GLU A 52 2.00 4.20 15.16
N GLY A 53 1.42 4.88 14.18
CA GLY A 53 1.20 4.36 12.84
C GLY A 53 2.50 4.35 12.03
N CYS A 54 2.67 3.34 11.19
CA CYS A 54 3.84 3.19 10.33
C CYS A 54 3.44 2.57 9.00
N ALA A 55 4.01 3.07 7.90
CA ALA A 55 3.95 2.42 6.60
C ALA A 55 5.32 2.56 5.94
N SER A 56 5.80 1.51 5.30
CA SER A 56 7.11 1.55 4.66
C SER A 56 7.14 0.80 3.35
N ILE A 57 8.05 1.24 2.48
CA ILE A 57 8.38 0.56 1.24
C ILE A 57 9.89 0.48 1.09
N TYR A 58 10.38 -0.73 0.80
CA TYR A 58 11.78 -1.02 0.56
C TYR A 58 11.98 -1.55 -0.87
N GLN A 59 12.97 -1.01 -1.58
CA GLN A 59 13.40 -1.45 -2.90
C GLN A 59 14.77 -2.15 -2.80
N PRO A 60 14.83 -3.49 -2.78
CA PRO A 60 16.06 -4.26 -2.62
C PRO A 60 17.13 -3.97 -3.66
N LYS A 61 16.77 -3.80 -4.94
CA LYS A 61 17.73 -3.57 -6.05
C LYS A 61 18.51 -2.28 -5.90
N THR A 62 17.97 -1.33 -5.12
CA THR A 62 18.62 -0.03 -4.92
C THR A 62 18.98 0.24 -3.46
N GLY A 63 18.65 -0.66 -2.54
CA GLY A 63 18.87 -0.48 -1.10
C GLY A 63 18.15 0.74 -0.52
N ARG A 64 17.03 1.19 -1.13
CA ARG A 64 16.31 2.40 -0.71
C ARG A 64 15.06 2.04 0.06
N LYS A 65 14.85 2.66 1.23
CA LYS A 65 13.64 2.54 2.04
C LYS A 65 13.03 3.92 2.27
N VAL A 66 11.72 4.01 2.15
CA VAL A 66 10.92 5.15 2.63
C VAL A 66 10.05 4.63 3.76
N THR A 67 9.92 5.41 4.83
CA THR A 67 9.08 5.07 5.97
C THR A 67 8.34 6.31 6.43
N ILE A 68 7.02 6.20 6.49
CA ILE A 68 6.12 7.22 7.00
C ILE A 68 5.71 6.80 8.40
N ARG A 69 5.87 7.70 9.36
CA ARG A 69 5.39 7.53 10.74
C ARG A 69 4.42 8.63 11.05
N PHE A 70 3.33 8.30 11.72
CA PHE A 70 2.25 9.22 12.02
C PHE A 70 1.53 8.84 13.31
N ASP A 71 0.78 9.80 13.82
CA ASP A 71 -0.09 9.62 14.99
C ASP A 71 -1.45 9.09 14.50
N ALA A 72 -1.65 7.77 14.61
CA ALA A 72 -2.84 7.08 14.11
C ALA A 72 -4.12 7.42 14.89
N GLU A 73 -4.01 8.06 16.07
CA GLU A 73 -5.18 8.58 16.79
C GLU A 73 -5.68 9.90 16.20
N LYS A 74 -4.88 10.58 15.38
CA LYS A 74 -5.22 11.88 14.77
C LYS A 74 -5.72 11.77 13.33
N LEU A 75 -5.65 10.59 12.74
CA LEU A 75 -6.07 10.33 11.36
C LEU A 75 -7.18 9.29 11.39
N ASP A 76 -8.20 9.50 10.57
CA ASP A 76 -9.36 8.59 10.50
C ASP A 76 -9.02 7.23 9.85
N GLY A 77 -7.81 7.11 9.27
CA GLY A 77 -7.26 5.87 8.72
C GLY A 77 -6.00 6.15 7.91
N PHE A 78 -5.45 5.10 7.32
CA PHE A 78 -4.37 5.20 6.34
C PHE A 78 -4.79 4.48 5.07
N VAL A 79 -4.52 5.07 3.91
CA VAL A 79 -4.91 4.51 2.61
C VAL A 79 -3.67 4.01 1.88
N GLU A 80 -3.73 2.75 1.46
CA GLU A 80 -2.87 2.22 0.42
C GLU A 80 -3.62 2.30 -0.91
N TRP A 81 -3.12 3.12 -1.83
CA TRP A 81 -3.67 3.27 -3.19
C TRP A 81 -2.72 2.63 -4.20
N LYS A 82 -3.14 1.54 -4.84
CA LYS A 82 -2.33 0.78 -5.80
C LYS A 82 -2.78 1.04 -7.22
N MET A 83 -1.85 1.46 -8.05
CA MET A 83 -2.02 1.54 -9.50
C MET A 83 -0.84 0.85 -10.18
N MET A 84 -1.01 -0.43 -10.55
CA MET A 84 0.05 -1.27 -11.14
C MET A 84 -0.06 -1.30 -12.68
N GLY A 85 -0.48 -0.20 -13.28
CA GLY A 85 -0.72 -0.09 -14.72
C GLY A 85 0.56 0.08 -15.53
N VAL A 86 0.53 -0.34 -16.80
CA VAL A 86 1.54 0.06 -17.78
C VAL A 86 1.45 1.58 -18.00
N ARG A 87 2.56 2.29 -17.88
CA ARG A 87 2.71 3.77 -17.87
C ARG A 87 2.24 4.46 -16.58
N ASP A 88 1.30 3.85 -15.86
CA ASP A 88 0.77 4.34 -14.59
C ASP A 88 1.12 3.34 -13.47
N TYR A 89 2.41 3.32 -13.07
CA TYR A 89 2.93 2.39 -12.07
C TYR A 89 3.32 3.13 -10.79
N VAL A 90 2.35 3.28 -9.88
CA VAL A 90 2.43 4.16 -8.71
C VAL A 90 1.79 3.49 -7.50
N LEU A 91 2.40 3.71 -6.33
CA LEU A 91 1.84 3.37 -5.02
C LEU A 91 1.66 4.65 -4.21
N GLY A 92 0.43 4.91 -3.78
CA GLY A 92 0.07 5.92 -2.79
C GLY A 92 0.08 5.32 -1.39
N LEU A 93 0.78 6.00 -0.48
CA LEU A 93 0.84 5.71 0.95
C LEU A 93 0.36 6.98 1.68
N GLU A 94 -0.94 7.02 2.00
CA GLU A 94 -1.66 8.27 2.30
C GLU A 94 -2.19 8.28 3.74
N CYS A 95 -1.84 9.34 4.47
CA CYS A 95 -2.24 9.63 5.85
C CYS A 95 -3.45 10.56 5.90
#